data_AF-A0A6A4TN40-F1
#
_entry.id   AF-A0A6A4TN40-F1
#
_cell.length_a   1.000
_cell.length_b   1.000
_cell.length_c   1.000
_cell.angle_alpha   90.00
_cell.angle_beta   90.00
_cell.angle_gamma   90.00
#
_symmetry.space_group_name_H-M   'P 1'
#
loop_
_entity.id
_entity.type
_entity.pdbx_description
1 polymer ?
#
loop_
_entity_poly.entity_id
_entity_poly.type
_entity_poly.pdbx_seq_one_letter_code
_entity_poly.pdbx_strand_id
1 'polypeptide(L)'
;MRPRGRSIVAGERNFYYITMLRDPVSRYLSEWKHVQRGATWKTALHMCDGRPPTQEELPACYSGEDWTGVPLADFMNCPSNLANNRQVRMLADLNLVGCYNMSSMSELERGHMLLASAKANLRNMAFYGLTEFQRKTQYLFERTFGLRFIRAFTQINSTRAASVGISEKVRWRIEGLNALDMELYEYAKELFLRRYQYNRQRQHQEERLRRRRERQHRQQLHRTYLAELWRLGGGGGGEEEDEDEEEVVKVFENVATTEDYSSQVVQW
;
A
#
# COMPACT_ATOMS: atom_id res chain seq x y z
N MET A 1 14.82 15.79 -4.59
CA MET A 1 14.79 16.92 -3.63
C MET A 1 14.78 16.34 -2.22
N ARG A 2 15.85 16.55 -1.46
CA ARG A 2 15.87 16.24 -0.01
C ARG A 2 15.06 17.34 0.71
N PRO A 3 14.27 17.04 1.75
CA PRO A 3 13.58 18.07 2.51
C PRO A 3 14.61 18.96 3.20
N ARG A 4 14.41 20.28 3.12
CA ARG A 4 15.26 21.27 3.81
C ARG A 4 15.07 21.08 5.32
N GLY A 5 16.19 20.97 6.04
CA GLY A 5 16.21 20.77 7.49
C GLY A 5 15.60 21.97 8.21
N ARG A 6 14.53 21.70 8.97
CA ARG A 6 14.16 22.51 10.13
C ARG A 6 15.05 22.10 11.30
N SER A 7 15.44 23.10 12.10
CA SER A 7 16.26 22.96 13.31
C SER A 7 15.77 21.80 14.18
N ILE A 8 16.64 20.84 14.47
CA ILE A 8 16.32 19.66 15.27
C ILE A 8 16.36 20.07 16.74
N VAL A 9 15.19 20.25 17.34
CA VAL A 9 15.05 20.29 18.80
C VAL A 9 15.19 18.84 19.30
N ALA A 10 16.11 18.61 20.24
CA ALA A 10 16.30 17.29 20.83
C ALA A 10 15.03 16.82 21.55
N GLY A 11 14.42 15.72 21.10
CA GLY A 11 13.35 15.02 21.82
C GLY A 11 12.05 14.73 21.05
N GLU A 12 11.88 15.19 19.81
CA GLU A 12 10.65 14.90 19.06
C GLU A 12 10.61 13.44 18.59
N ARG A 13 9.66 12.66 19.12
CA ARG A 13 9.40 11.28 18.68
C ARG A 13 8.74 11.31 17.30
N ASN A 14 9.29 10.56 16.34
CA ASN A 14 8.71 10.41 15.02
C ASN A 14 7.60 9.35 15.03
N PHE A 15 6.37 9.76 14.71
CA PHE A 15 5.24 8.86 14.57
C PHE A 15 4.89 8.65 13.09
N TYR A 16 4.98 7.40 12.63
CA TYR A 16 4.67 7.03 11.24
C TYR A 16 3.31 6.33 11.18
N TYR A 17 2.26 7.10 10.88
CA TYR A 17 0.92 6.55 10.74
C TYR A 17 0.81 5.72 9.47
N ILE A 18 0.15 4.55 9.60
CA ILE A 18 -0.18 3.65 8.50
C ILE A 18 -1.63 3.18 8.59
N THR A 19 -2.24 2.82 7.47
CA THR A 19 -3.58 2.24 7.45
C THR A 19 -3.82 1.29 6.27
N MET A 20 -4.97 0.64 6.26
CA MET A 20 -5.47 -0.20 5.15
C MET A 20 -6.87 0.26 4.77
N LEU A 21 -7.12 0.39 3.46
CA LEU A 21 -8.45 0.67 2.93
C LEU A 21 -8.98 -0.53 2.13
N ARG A 22 -10.29 -0.49 1.90
CA ARG A 22 -11.01 -1.47 1.12
C ARG A 22 -12.15 -0.80 0.36
N ASP A 23 -12.49 -1.36 -0.79
CA ASP A 23 -13.68 -1.02 -1.56
C ASP A 23 -14.90 -0.87 -0.62
N PRO A 24 -15.60 0.28 -0.62
CA PRO A 24 -16.61 0.57 0.39
C PRO A 24 -17.76 -0.41 0.42
N VAL A 25 -18.24 -0.90 -0.74
CA VAL A 25 -19.31 -1.90 -0.79
C VAL A 25 -18.86 -3.21 -0.15
N SER A 26 -17.68 -3.70 -0.53
CA SER A 26 -17.08 -4.92 0.03
C SER A 26 -16.80 -4.79 1.53
N ARG A 27 -16.33 -3.62 1.97
CA ARG A 27 -16.07 -3.30 3.38
C ARG A 27 -17.36 -3.27 4.19
N TYR A 28 -18.39 -2.58 3.68
CA TYR A 28 -19.70 -2.45 4.32
C TYR A 28 -20.38 -3.80 4.51
N LEU A 29 -20.42 -4.63 3.46
CA LEU A 29 -20.96 -6.00 3.54
C LEU A 29 -20.17 -6.88 4.51
N SER A 30 -18.84 -6.74 4.53
CA SER A 30 -17.99 -7.45 5.48
C SER A 30 -18.28 -7.07 6.93
N GLU A 31 -18.55 -5.79 7.18
CA GLU A 31 -18.94 -5.28 8.48
C GLU A 31 -20.32 -5.77 8.89
N TRP A 32 -21.32 -5.67 8.00
CA TRP A 32 -22.65 -6.23 8.23
C TRP A 32 -22.58 -7.70 8.65
N LYS A 33 -21.83 -8.53 7.90
CA LYS A 33 -21.63 -9.94 8.28
C LYS A 33 -20.91 -10.13 9.62
N HIS A 34 -20.15 -9.15 10.07
CA HIS A 34 -19.51 -9.17 11.40
C HIS A 34 -20.48 -8.80 12.51
N VAL A 35 -21.30 -7.78 12.27
CA VAL A 35 -22.33 -7.34 13.20
C VAL A 35 -23.42 -8.42 13.35
N GLN A 36 -23.83 -9.03 12.22
CA GLN A 36 -24.80 -10.14 12.21
C GLN A 36 -24.37 -11.34 13.08
N ARG A 37 -23.08 -11.48 13.40
CA ARG A 37 -22.54 -12.56 14.27
C ARG A 37 -22.08 -12.05 15.65
N GLY A 38 -22.52 -10.86 16.07
CA GLY A 38 -22.33 -10.34 17.42
C GLY A 38 -21.26 -9.24 17.59
N ALA A 39 -20.62 -8.77 16.51
CA ALA A 39 -19.70 -7.64 16.66
C ALA A 39 -20.45 -6.32 16.89
N THR A 40 -19.98 -5.54 17.87
CA THR A 40 -20.54 -4.22 18.19
C THR A 40 -19.49 -3.12 18.25
N TRP A 41 -18.27 -3.46 18.66
CA TRP A 41 -17.23 -2.50 19.05
C TRP A 41 -17.71 -1.47 20.09
N LYS A 42 -18.68 -1.84 20.94
CA LYS A 42 -19.35 -0.93 21.90
C LYS A 42 -18.44 -0.29 22.95
N THR A 43 -17.22 -0.82 23.15
CA THR A 43 -16.20 -0.24 24.05
C THR A 43 -15.34 0.81 23.37
N ALA A 44 -15.55 1.12 22.08
CA ALA A 44 -14.84 2.18 21.39
C ALA A 44 -15.17 3.55 22.01
N LEU A 45 -14.14 4.28 22.42
CA LEU A 45 -14.31 5.52 23.19
C LEU A 45 -14.87 6.68 22.37
N HIS A 46 -14.61 6.69 21.05
CA HIS A 46 -15.02 7.77 20.16
C HIS A 46 -14.58 9.17 20.64
N MET A 47 -13.39 9.27 21.24
CA MET A 47 -12.86 10.52 21.77
C MET A 47 -12.74 11.58 20.66
N CYS A 48 -13.34 12.74 20.90
CA CYS A 48 -13.27 13.92 20.05
C CYS A 48 -13.39 15.16 20.94
N ASP A 49 -12.58 16.21 20.70
CA ASP A 49 -12.48 17.37 21.58
C ASP A 49 -12.40 17.05 23.09
N GLY A 50 -11.63 16.01 23.44
CA GLY A 50 -11.35 15.64 24.83
C GLY A 50 -12.47 14.91 25.57
N ARG A 51 -13.57 14.51 24.92
CA ARG A 51 -14.65 13.71 25.54
C ARG A 51 -15.22 12.63 24.61
N PRO A 52 -15.88 11.59 25.15
CA PRO A 52 -16.71 10.69 24.36
C PRO A 52 -18.04 11.37 23.95
N PRO A 53 -18.71 10.88 22.89
CA PRO A 53 -20.04 11.35 22.52
C PRO A 53 -21.10 10.88 23.53
N THR A 54 -22.19 11.63 23.65
CA THR A 54 -23.38 11.21 24.41
C THR A 54 -24.20 10.18 23.62
N GLN A 55 -25.15 9.51 24.29
CA GLN A 55 -26.09 8.60 23.63
C GLN A 55 -27.02 9.32 22.64
N GLU A 56 -27.25 10.62 22.83
CA GLU A 56 -28.02 11.46 21.91
C GLU A 56 -27.21 11.81 20.65
N GLU A 57 -25.91 12.08 20.82
CA GLU A 57 -24.99 12.35 19.70
C GLU A 57 -24.69 11.10 18.88
N LEU A 58 -24.66 9.93 19.52
CA LEU A 58 -24.37 8.65 18.89
C LEU A 58 -25.32 7.55 19.39
N PRO A 59 -26.57 7.51 18.91
CA PRO A 59 -27.54 6.51 19.32
C PRO A 59 -27.23 5.14 18.73
N ALA A 60 -27.43 4.09 19.53
CA ALA A 60 -27.24 2.70 19.10
C ALA A 60 -28.31 2.25 18.10
N CYS A 61 -27.92 1.42 17.13
CA CYS A 61 -28.85 0.82 16.16
C CYS A 61 -29.58 -0.43 16.67
N TYR A 62 -29.27 -0.89 17.88
CA TYR A 62 -29.80 -2.12 18.46
C TYR A 62 -30.21 -1.88 19.90
N SER A 63 -31.14 -2.70 20.38
CA SER A 63 -31.50 -2.80 21.79
C SER A 63 -30.82 -4.03 22.40
N GLY A 64 -30.49 -3.96 23.70
CA GLY A 64 -29.84 -5.07 24.40
C GLY A 64 -28.32 -5.13 24.19
N GLU A 65 -27.77 -6.34 24.13
CA GLU A 65 -26.31 -6.54 24.20
C GLU A 65 -25.56 -6.32 22.88
N ASP A 66 -26.18 -6.70 21.76
CA ASP A 66 -25.61 -6.65 20.42
C ASP A 66 -26.69 -6.60 19.31
N TRP A 67 -26.25 -6.68 18.05
CA TRP A 67 -27.11 -6.67 16.87
C TRP A 67 -27.06 -8.01 16.11
N THR A 68 -26.95 -9.11 16.84
CA THR A 68 -26.88 -10.46 16.27
C THR A 68 -28.12 -10.78 15.42
N GLY A 69 -27.91 -11.44 14.29
CA GLY A 69 -28.99 -11.83 13.38
C GLY A 69 -29.52 -10.70 12.48
N VAL A 70 -29.03 -9.47 12.60
CA VAL A 70 -29.55 -8.32 11.83
C VAL A 70 -29.61 -8.59 10.31
N PRO A 71 -30.79 -8.44 9.67
CA PRO A 71 -30.92 -8.46 8.22
C PRO A 71 -30.18 -7.30 7.55
N LEU A 72 -29.70 -7.48 6.31
CA LEU A 72 -29.01 -6.40 5.58
C LEU A 72 -29.90 -5.15 5.43
N ALA A 73 -31.21 -5.34 5.25
CA ALA A 73 -32.17 -4.23 5.14
C ALA A 73 -32.17 -3.36 6.40
N ASP A 74 -32.26 -3.96 7.59
CA ASP A 74 -32.29 -3.23 8.87
C ASP A 74 -30.93 -2.58 9.16
N PHE A 75 -29.84 -3.28 8.80
CA PHE A 75 -28.49 -2.72 8.89
C PHE A 75 -28.34 -1.43 8.06
N MET A 76 -28.89 -1.41 6.85
CA MET A 76 -28.89 -0.23 5.96
C MET A 76 -29.87 0.86 6.39
N ASN A 77 -30.92 0.51 7.13
CA ASN A 77 -31.99 1.45 7.49
C ASN A 77 -31.73 2.22 8.78
N CYS A 78 -30.76 1.79 9.62
CA CYS A 78 -30.39 2.56 10.80
C CYS A 78 -29.60 3.84 10.41
N PRO A 79 -30.11 5.06 10.70
CA PRO A 79 -29.43 6.30 10.32
C PRO A 79 -28.11 6.53 11.05
N SER A 80 -28.00 6.08 12.31
CA SER A 80 -26.80 6.23 13.14
C SER A 80 -25.78 5.09 12.96
N ASN A 81 -25.94 4.24 11.94
CA ASN A 81 -25.03 3.12 11.72
C ASN A 81 -23.61 3.60 11.39
N LEU A 82 -22.67 3.34 12.30
CA LEU A 82 -21.25 3.69 12.15
C LEU A 82 -20.54 2.94 11.01
N ALA A 83 -21.19 1.97 10.38
CA ALA A 83 -20.72 1.40 9.12
C ALA A 83 -20.77 2.43 7.98
N ASN A 84 -21.70 3.37 7.99
CA ASN A 84 -21.83 4.40 6.95
C ASN A 84 -20.59 5.32 6.96
N ASN A 85 -19.96 5.49 5.80
CA ASN A 85 -18.78 6.36 5.60
C ASN A 85 -17.67 6.15 6.66
N ARG A 86 -17.45 4.90 7.08
CA ARG A 86 -16.51 4.56 8.17
C ARG A 86 -15.09 5.00 7.85
N GLN A 87 -14.60 4.80 6.63
CA GLN A 87 -13.21 5.09 6.29
C GLN A 87 -12.96 6.61 6.33
N VAL A 88 -13.86 7.41 5.76
CA VAL A 88 -13.79 8.87 5.84
C VAL A 88 -13.87 9.34 7.29
N ARG A 89 -14.87 8.89 8.06
CA ARG A 89 -15.04 9.31 9.46
C ARG A 89 -13.82 8.97 10.33
N MET A 90 -13.20 7.82 10.12
CA MET A 90 -12.04 7.37 10.92
C MET A 90 -10.71 7.97 10.47
N LEU A 91 -10.65 8.59 9.28
CA LEU A 91 -9.44 9.24 8.77
C LEU A 91 -9.49 10.76 8.84
N ALA A 92 -10.69 11.34 8.91
CA ALA A 92 -10.87 12.77 9.07
C ALA A 92 -10.55 13.23 10.50
N ASP A 93 -10.15 14.49 10.61
CA ASP A 93 -10.25 15.24 11.85
C ASP A 93 -11.73 15.65 12.09
N LEU A 94 -12.35 15.05 13.11
CA LEU A 94 -13.75 15.26 13.44
C LEU A 94 -13.99 16.59 14.18
N ASN A 95 -12.97 17.20 14.77
CA ASN A 95 -13.10 18.49 15.45
C ASN A 95 -13.53 19.58 14.47
N LEU A 96 -13.10 19.47 13.20
CA LEU A 96 -13.46 20.38 12.11
C LEU A 96 -14.97 20.50 11.86
N VAL A 97 -15.75 19.50 12.30
CA VAL A 97 -17.19 19.42 12.05
C VAL A 97 -18.00 19.34 13.35
N GLY A 98 -17.45 19.80 14.47
CA GLY A 98 -18.15 19.73 15.76
C GLY A 98 -18.33 18.30 16.27
N CYS A 99 -17.35 17.42 16.01
CA CYS A 99 -17.34 16.04 16.47
C CYS A 99 -18.58 15.25 16.02
N TYR A 100 -19.31 14.64 16.95
CA TYR A 100 -20.52 13.86 16.71
C TYR A 100 -21.80 14.69 16.76
N ASN A 101 -21.71 16.01 16.98
CA ASN A 101 -22.85 16.90 16.95
C ASN A 101 -23.26 17.20 15.49
N MET A 102 -24.29 16.50 15.03
CA MET A 102 -24.83 16.63 13.67
C MET A 102 -25.60 17.94 13.43
N SER A 103 -25.97 18.69 14.47
CA SER A 103 -26.72 19.94 14.36
C SER A 103 -25.83 21.17 14.12
N SER A 104 -24.51 21.01 14.16
CA SER A 104 -23.54 22.11 14.04
C SER A 104 -23.48 22.73 12.63
N MET A 105 -23.81 21.95 11.59
CA MET A 105 -23.76 22.38 10.18
C MET A 105 -24.60 21.45 9.30
N SER A 106 -24.80 21.81 8.04
CA SER A 106 -25.53 20.97 7.08
C SER A 106 -24.78 19.67 6.77
N GLU A 107 -25.50 18.60 6.43
CA GLU A 107 -24.90 17.31 6.07
C GLU A 107 -23.96 17.41 4.86
N LEU A 108 -24.32 18.24 3.87
CA LEU A 108 -23.51 18.46 2.67
C LEU A 108 -22.16 19.12 3.01
N GLU A 109 -22.20 20.20 3.79
CA GLU A 109 -21.00 20.92 4.24
C GLU A 109 -20.11 20.02 5.10
N ARG A 110 -20.71 19.31 6.06
CA ARG A 110 -20.04 18.32 6.90
C ARG A 110 -19.35 17.25 6.06
N GLY A 111 -20.04 16.69 5.06
CA GLY A 111 -19.51 15.68 4.17
C GLY A 111 -18.28 16.16 3.39
N HIS A 112 -18.34 17.37 2.82
CA HIS A 112 -17.22 17.97 2.12
C HIS A 112 -15.99 18.18 3.02
N MET A 113 -16.18 18.71 4.24
CA MET A 113 -15.08 18.93 5.18
C MET A 113 -14.43 17.61 5.63
N LEU A 114 -15.25 16.59 5.95
CA LEU A 114 -14.77 15.27 6.32
C LEU A 114 -13.97 14.61 5.19
N LEU A 115 -14.49 14.65 3.97
CA LEU A 115 -13.82 14.06 2.81
C LEU A 115 -12.48 14.75 2.51
N ALA A 116 -12.44 16.08 2.54
CA ALA A 116 -11.21 16.84 2.33
C ALA A 116 -10.16 16.52 3.41
N SER A 117 -10.58 16.48 4.67
CA SER A 117 -9.73 16.11 5.82
C SER A 117 -9.19 14.69 5.70
N ALA A 118 -10.06 13.71 5.38
CA ALA A 118 -9.67 12.31 5.20
C ALA A 118 -8.66 12.14 4.05
N LYS A 119 -8.88 12.79 2.89
CA LYS A 119 -7.94 12.77 1.76
C LYS A 119 -6.58 13.36 2.15
N ALA A 120 -6.58 14.49 2.86
CA ALA A 120 -5.35 15.15 3.31
C ALA A 120 -4.57 14.26 4.30
N ASN A 121 -5.24 13.72 5.32
CA ASN A 121 -4.63 12.85 6.32
C ASN A 121 -4.07 11.57 5.69
N LEU A 122 -4.87 10.89 4.86
CA LEU A 122 -4.43 9.67 4.16
C LEU A 122 -3.21 9.92 3.27
N ARG A 123 -3.20 11.04 2.52
CA ARG A 123 -2.05 11.40 1.66
C ARG A 123 -0.78 11.62 2.48
N ASN A 124 -0.91 12.20 3.67
CA ASN A 124 0.21 12.58 4.53
C ASN A 124 0.71 11.44 5.44
N MET A 125 -0.04 10.32 5.55
CA MET A 125 0.45 9.11 6.21
C MET A 125 1.72 8.58 5.55
N ALA A 126 2.58 7.94 6.34
CA ALA A 126 3.81 7.34 5.86
C ALA A 126 3.53 6.27 4.80
N PHE A 127 2.47 5.48 5.02
CA PHE A 127 2.05 4.44 4.11
C PHE A 127 0.56 4.13 4.28
N TYR A 128 -0.10 3.71 3.20
CA TYR A 128 -1.35 2.97 3.31
C TYR A 128 -1.43 1.90 2.23
N GLY A 129 -2.16 0.83 2.53
CA GLY A 129 -2.40 -0.27 1.61
C GLY A 129 -3.86 -0.39 1.20
N LEU A 130 -4.09 -1.18 0.16
CA LEU A 130 -5.41 -1.53 -0.34
C LEU A 130 -5.59 -3.04 -0.28
N THR A 131 -6.74 -3.48 0.21
CA THR A 131 -7.05 -4.90 0.47
C THR A 131 -7.07 -5.74 -0.81
N GLU A 132 -7.41 -5.11 -1.92
CA GLU A 132 -7.53 -5.64 -3.28
C GLU A 132 -6.15 -5.82 -3.97
N PHE A 133 -5.09 -5.27 -3.39
CA PHE A 133 -3.75 -5.24 -4.00
C PHE A 133 -2.65 -5.72 -3.05
N GLN A 134 -2.82 -6.89 -2.42
CA GLN A 134 -1.92 -7.40 -1.36
C GLN A 134 -0.43 -7.38 -1.73
N ARG A 135 -0.05 -7.84 -2.94
CA ARG A 135 1.36 -7.83 -3.39
C ARG A 135 1.91 -6.43 -3.64
N LYS A 136 1.09 -5.49 -4.15
CA LYS A 136 1.51 -4.10 -4.34
C LYS A 136 1.62 -3.37 -2.99
N THR A 137 0.72 -3.69 -2.06
CA THR A 137 0.72 -3.22 -0.67
C THR A 137 2.01 -3.66 0.01
N GLN A 138 2.35 -4.94 -0.07
CA GLN A 138 3.63 -5.47 0.43
C GLN A 138 4.82 -4.69 -0.17
N TYR A 139 4.90 -4.61 -1.49
CA TYR A 139 6.01 -3.94 -2.19
C TYR A 139 6.18 -2.49 -1.72
N LEU A 140 5.09 -1.72 -1.65
CA LEU A 140 5.17 -0.33 -1.23
C LEU A 140 5.56 -0.20 0.25
N PHE A 141 5.05 -1.05 1.14
CA PHE A 141 5.44 -1.04 2.56
C PHE A 141 6.94 -1.29 2.72
N GLU A 142 7.46 -2.34 2.08
CA GLU A 142 8.87 -2.70 2.10
C GLU A 142 9.77 -1.55 1.62
N ARG A 143 9.36 -0.86 0.53
CA ARG A 143 10.11 0.27 -0.03
C ARG A 143 9.99 1.53 0.82
N THR A 144 8.84 1.79 1.44
CA THR A 144 8.65 2.97 2.31
C THR A 144 9.55 2.90 3.54
N PHE A 145 9.66 1.73 4.17
CA PHE A 145 10.37 1.58 5.44
C PHE A 145 11.75 0.92 5.32
N GLY A 146 12.17 0.50 4.11
CA GLY A 146 13.42 -0.22 3.92
C GLY A 146 13.43 -1.60 4.57
N LEU A 147 12.25 -2.24 4.68
CA LEU A 147 12.04 -3.53 5.32
C LEU A 147 11.75 -4.61 4.26
N ARG A 148 11.77 -5.89 4.68
CA ARG A 148 11.29 -7.01 3.86
C ARG A 148 10.47 -7.98 4.69
N PHE A 149 9.34 -8.43 4.16
CA PHE A 149 8.58 -9.51 4.78
C PHE A 149 9.23 -10.86 4.44
N ILE A 150 9.19 -11.78 5.39
CA ILE A 150 9.72 -13.15 5.21
C ILE A 150 8.87 -13.92 4.18
N ARG A 151 7.55 -13.76 4.25
CA ARG A 151 6.59 -14.42 3.36
C ARG A 151 5.89 -13.41 2.47
N ALA A 152 5.70 -13.80 1.22
CA ALA A 152 4.89 -13.07 0.26
C ALA A 152 3.43 -12.97 0.75
N PHE A 153 2.83 -11.79 0.63
CA PHE A 153 1.40 -11.62 0.87
C PHE A 153 0.61 -12.35 -0.21
N THR A 154 -0.49 -12.99 0.17
CA THR A 154 -1.38 -13.72 -0.75
C THR A 154 -2.69 -12.94 -0.92
N GLN A 155 -3.20 -12.91 -2.16
CA GLN A 155 -4.50 -12.31 -2.44
C GLN A 155 -5.59 -13.35 -2.15
N ILE A 156 -6.47 -13.07 -1.19
CA ILE A 156 -7.61 -13.94 -0.86
C ILE A 156 -8.89 -13.16 -1.18
N ASN A 157 -9.45 -13.42 -2.37
CA ASN A 157 -10.65 -12.74 -2.86
C ASN A 157 -11.95 -13.43 -2.42
N SER A 158 -11.89 -14.70 -1.99
CA SER A 158 -13.00 -15.47 -1.42
C SER A 158 -13.35 -15.01 0.00
N THR A 159 -13.73 -13.74 0.14
CA THR A 159 -14.12 -13.14 1.42
C THR A 159 -15.60 -13.32 1.71
N ARG A 160 -16.00 -13.22 2.98
CA ARG A 160 -17.42 -13.25 3.39
C ARG A 160 -18.29 -12.20 2.68
N ALA A 161 -17.69 -11.10 2.23
CA ALA A 161 -18.37 -10.08 1.43
C ALA A 161 -18.55 -10.53 -0.03
N ALA A 162 -17.53 -11.15 -0.62
CA ALA A 162 -17.59 -11.67 -1.99
C ALA A 162 -18.61 -12.81 -2.16
N SER A 163 -18.90 -13.55 -1.09
CA SER A 163 -19.95 -14.58 -1.09
C SER A 163 -21.38 -14.03 -0.94
N VAL A 164 -21.57 -12.73 -0.70
CA VAL A 164 -22.91 -12.14 -0.62
C VAL A 164 -23.36 -11.78 -2.04
N GLY A 165 -24.29 -12.56 -2.59
CA GLY A 165 -25.03 -12.14 -3.78
C GLY A 165 -25.96 -10.99 -3.43
N ILE A 166 -25.67 -9.79 -3.92
CA ILE A 166 -26.55 -8.62 -3.81
C ILE A 166 -27.08 -8.22 -5.18
N SER A 167 -28.31 -7.71 -5.23
CA SER A 167 -28.86 -7.12 -6.45
C SER A 167 -28.25 -5.74 -6.71
N GLU A 168 -28.33 -5.28 -7.95
CA GLU A 168 -27.80 -3.96 -8.33
C GLU A 168 -28.48 -2.82 -7.55
N LYS A 169 -29.79 -2.96 -7.28
CA LYS A 169 -30.53 -2.00 -6.44
C LYS A 169 -29.96 -1.92 -5.01
N VAL A 170 -29.55 -3.05 -4.43
CA VAL A 170 -28.92 -3.09 -3.10
C VAL A 170 -27.51 -2.51 -3.16
N ARG A 171 -26.73 -2.82 -4.21
CA ARG A 171 -25.40 -2.22 -4.43
C ARG A 171 -25.49 -0.70 -4.46
N TRP A 172 -26.35 -0.16 -5.32
CA TRP A 172 -26.56 1.28 -5.45
C TRP A 172 -26.95 1.95 -4.12
N ARG A 173 -27.80 1.28 -3.33
CA ARG A 173 -28.16 1.78 -2.00
C ARG A 173 -26.96 1.81 -1.04
N ILE A 174 -26.11 0.78 -1.04
CA ILE A 174 -24.90 0.73 -0.21
C ILE A 174 -23.90 1.80 -0.65
N GLU A 175 -23.74 2.02 -1.96
CA GLU A 175 -22.90 3.08 -2.51
C GLU A 175 -23.39 4.46 -2.04
N GLY A 176 -24.71 4.71 -2.08
CA GLY A 176 -25.29 5.94 -1.55
C GLY A 176 -25.05 6.15 -0.05
N LEU A 177 -25.21 5.10 0.77
CA LEU A 177 -24.90 5.15 2.21
C LEU A 177 -23.41 5.37 2.51
N ASN A 178 -22.53 5.08 1.54
CA ASN A 178 -21.09 5.17 1.65
C ASN A 178 -20.50 6.16 0.62
N ALA A 179 -21.26 7.18 0.18
CA ALA A 179 -20.85 8.06 -0.91
C ALA A 179 -19.49 8.74 -0.68
N LEU A 180 -19.23 9.21 0.55
CA LEU A 180 -17.94 9.81 0.89
C LEU A 180 -16.81 8.77 0.85
N ASP A 181 -17.08 7.57 1.35
CA ASP A 181 -16.13 6.44 1.28
C ASP A 181 -15.83 6.04 -0.17
N MET A 182 -16.82 6.10 -1.08
CA MET A 182 -16.63 5.85 -2.52
C MET A 182 -15.65 6.86 -3.13
N GLU A 183 -15.86 8.15 -2.87
CA GLU A 183 -14.95 9.20 -3.34
C GLU A 183 -13.55 9.14 -2.71
N LEU A 184 -13.46 8.82 -1.42
CA LEU A 184 -12.19 8.62 -0.74
C LEU A 184 -11.43 7.43 -1.34
N TYR A 185 -12.13 6.31 -1.56
CA TYR A 185 -11.51 5.09 -2.05
C TYR A 185 -11.01 5.24 -3.48
N GLU A 186 -11.76 5.90 -4.36
CA GLU A 186 -11.30 6.18 -5.74
C GLU A 186 -10.02 7.04 -5.73
N TYR A 187 -10.03 8.12 -4.94
CA TYR A 187 -8.83 8.95 -4.72
C TYR A 187 -7.64 8.12 -4.18
N ALA A 188 -7.90 7.31 -3.15
CA ALA A 188 -6.87 6.49 -2.52
C ALA A 188 -6.28 5.47 -3.47
N LYS A 189 -7.12 4.85 -4.31
CA LYS A 189 -6.73 3.87 -5.33
C LYS A 189 -5.85 4.50 -6.40
N GLU A 190 -6.24 5.65 -6.92
CA GLU A 190 -5.44 6.38 -7.90
C GLU A 190 -4.06 6.75 -7.33
N LEU A 191 -4.04 7.38 -6.15
CA LEU A 191 -2.79 7.79 -5.50
C LEU A 191 -1.89 6.58 -5.18
N PHE A 192 -2.47 5.47 -4.74
CA PHE A 192 -1.75 4.24 -4.44
C PHE A 192 -1.09 3.65 -5.69
N LEU A 193 -1.82 3.55 -6.79
CA LEU A 193 -1.29 3.02 -8.05
C LEU A 193 -0.21 3.94 -8.64
N ARG A 194 -0.37 5.26 -8.54
CA ARG A 194 0.68 6.23 -8.91
C ARG A 194 1.94 6.06 -8.07
N ARG A 195 1.82 5.92 -6.73
CA ARG A 195 2.94 5.63 -5.82
C ARG A 195 3.65 4.32 -6.19
N TYR A 196 2.88 3.27 -6.49
CA TYR A 196 3.42 1.97 -6.91
C TYR A 196 4.22 2.10 -8.21
N GLN A 197 3.64 2.70 -9.25
CA GLN A 197 4.27 2.89 -10.56
C GLN A 197 5.57 3.70 -10.44
N TYR A 198 5.55 4.82 -9.71
CA TYR A 198 6.72 5.65 -9.48
C TYR A 198 7.87 4.87 -8.82
N ASN A 199 7.57 4.11 -7.76
CA ASN A 199 8.57 3.31 -7.06
C ASN A 199 9.13 2.19 -7.96
N ARG A 200 8.30 1.54 -8.77
CA ARG A 200 8.72 0.51 -9.72
C ARG A 200 9.62 1.06 -10.82
N GLN A 201 9.28 2.21 -11.40
CA GLN A 201 10.11 2.86 -12.41
C GLN A 201 11.48 3.25 -11.86
N ARG A 202 11.51 3.79 -10.64
CA ARG A 202 12.76 4.10 -9.94
C ARG A 202 13.61 2.86 -9.68
N GLN A 203 13.01 1.78 -9.19
CA GLN A 203 13.72 0.51 -9.00
C GLN A 203 14.36 0.03 -10.30
N HIS A 204 13.62 0.04 -11.41
CA HIS A 204 14.17 -0.36 -12.71
C HIS A 204 15.28 0.56 -13.21
N GLN A 205 15.26 1.85 -12.89
CA GLN A 205 16.39 2.75 -13.20
C GLN A 205 17.62 2.43 -12.34
N GLU A 206 17.43 2.20 -11.04
CA GLU A 206 18.49 1.80 -10.09
C GLU A 206 19.16 0.49 -10.54
N GLU A 207 18.36 -0.52 -10.93
CA GLU A 207 18.85 -1.80 -11.45
C GLU A 207 19.61 -1.66 -12.77
N ARG A 208 19.11 -0.82 -13.71
CA ARG A 208 19.81 -0.54 -14.98
C ARG A 208 21.16 0.12 -14.75
N LEU A 209 21.23 1.10 -13.83
CA LEU A 209 22.49 1.76 -13.46
C LEU A 209 23.44 0.77 -12.79
N ARG A 210 22.94 -0.11 -11.92
CA ARG A 210 23.74 -1.15 -11.28
C ARG A 210 24.36 -2.11 -12.32
N ARG A 211 23.53 -2.64 -13.23
CA ARG A 211 23.99 -3.52 -14.33
C ARG A 211 25.03 -2.83 -15.22
N ARG A 212 24.84 -1.54 -15.52
CA ARG A 212 25.83 -0.77 -16.30
C ARG A 212 27.16 -0.64 -15.57
N ARG A 213 27.14 -0.33 -14.27
CA ARG A 213 28.34 -0.25 -13.42
C ARG A 213 29.06 -1.59 -13.32
N GLU A 214 28.33 -2.68 -13.10
CA GLU A 214 28.87 -4.04 -13.08
C GLU A 214 29.53 -4.43 -14.41
N ARG A 215 28.94 -4.02 -15.55
CA ARG A 215 29.54 -4.22 -16.88
C ARG A 215 30.83 -3.41 -17.06
N GLN A 216 30.82 -2.13 -16.69
CA GLN A 216 32.01 -1.28 -16.77
C GLN A 216 33.14 -1.79 -15.89
N HIS A 217 32.82 -2.23 -14.68
CA HIS A 217 33.80 -2.80 -13.75
C HIS A 217 34.41 -4.10 -14.31
N ARG A 218 33.60 -5.01 -14.87
CA ARG A 218 34.10 -6.21 -15.55
C ARG A 218 35.00 -5.89 -16.75
N GLN A 219 34.61 -4.92 -17.59
CA GLN A 219 35.45 -4.48 -18.70
C GLN A 219 36.78 -3.87 -18.23
N GLN A 220 36.76 -3.12 -17.12
CA GLN A 220 37.97 -2.57 -16.54
C GLN A 220 38.89 -3.66 -15.98
N LEU A 221 38.34 -4.62 -15.22
CA LEU A 221 39.09 -5.77 -14.72
C LEU A 221 39.69 -6.61 -15.86
N HIS A 222 38.94 -6.82 -16.93
CA HIS A 222 39.43 -7.55 -18.10
C HIS A 222 40.57 -6.79 -18.80
N ARG A 223 40.46 -5.45 -18.95
CA ARG A 223 41.55 -4.62 -19.49
C ARG A 223 42.78 -4.62 -18.60
N THR A 224 42.63 -4.57 -17.27
CA THR A 224 43.78 -4.62 -16.34
C THR A 224 44.45 -5.99 -16.39
N TYR A 225 43.67 -7.07 -16.40
CA TYR A 225 44.17 -8.43 -16.51
C TYR A 225 44.95 -8.67 -17.82
N LEU A 226 44.37 -8.25 -18.96
CA LEU A 226 45.08 -8.31 -20.24
C LEU A 226 46.40 -7.52 -20.18
N ALA A 227 46.38 -6.28 -19.68
CA ALA A 227 47.59 -5.47 -19.57
C ALA A 227 48.66 -6.10 -18.66
N GLU A 228 48.27 -6.85 -17.64
CA GLU A 228 49.17 -7.58 -16.74
C GLU A 228 49.75 -8.83 -17.42
N LEU A 229 48.94 -9.58 -18.18
CA LEU A 229 49.40 -10.66 -19.06
C LEU A 229 50.43 -10.18 -20.09
N TRP A 230 50.16 -9.07 -20.77
CA TRP A 230 51.12 -8.43 -21.71
C TRP A 230 52.42 -7.99 -21.02
N ARG A 231 52.38 -7.68 -19.71
CA ARG A 231 53.58 -7.33 -18.93
C ARG A 231 54.37 -8.54 -18.46
N LEU A 232 53.69 -9.64 -18.13
CA LEU A 232 54.31 -10.89 -17.67
C LEU A 232 54.84 -11.74 -18.83
N GLY A 233 54.18 -11.72 -19.99
CA GLY A 233 54.66 -12.28 -21.26
C GLY A 233 55.51 -11.28 -22.03
N GLY A 234 56.48 -10.65 -21.36
CA GLY A 234 57.15 -9.44 -21.83
C GLY A 234 57.61 -9.48 -23.29
N GLY A 235 57.49 -8.32 -23.95
CA GLY A 235 57.87 -8.14 -25.35
C GLY A 235 59.22 -8.77 -25.68
N GLY A 236 59.17 -9.84 -26.47
CA GLY A 236 60.28 -10.37 -27.23
C GLY A 236 59.78 -10.54 -28.65
N GLY A 237 60.35 -9.79 -29.59
CA GLY A 237 60.20 -10.12 -31.00
C GLY A 237 60.83 -11.48 -31.24
N GLY A 238 60.10 -12.38 -31.88
CA GLY A 238 60.55 -13.70 -32.29
C GLY A 238 59.38 -14.38 -32.98
N GLU A 239 59.54 -14.61 -34.28
CA GLU A 239 58.64 -15.40 -35.12
C GLU A 239 58.49 -16.81 -34.51
N GLU A 240 57.24 -17.25 -34.30
CA GLU A 240 56.71 -18.63 -34.35
C GLU A 240 55.49 -18.76 -33.42
N GLU A 241 54.57 -19.67 -33.79
CA GLU A 241 53.43 -20.19 -33.00
C GLU A 241 52.04 -19.53 -33.21
N ASP A 242 51.47 -19.80 -34.40
CA ASP A 242 50.04 -19.64 -34.75
C ASP A 242 49.12 -20.73 -34.14
N GLU A 243 49.61 -21.61 -33.24
CA GLU A 243 48.83 -22.76 -32.73
C GLU A 243 48.19 -22.55 -31.34
N ASP A 244 48.64 -21.57 -30.54
CA ASP A 244 48.20 -21.41 -29.14
C ASP A 244 46.98 -20.48 -28.95
N GLU A 245 46.62 -19.66 -29.94
CA GLU A 245 45.47 -18.75 -29.83
C GLU A 245 44.13 -19.50 -29.78
N GLU A 246 44.00 -20.67 -30.42
CA GLU A 246 42.76 -21.45 -30.39
C GLU A 246 42.48 -22.12 -29.04
N GLU A 247 43.51 -22.50 -28.27
CA GLU A 247 43.31 -23.13 -26.95
C GLU A 247 42.90 -22.10 -25.88
N VAL A 248 43.47 -20.90 -25.90
CA VAL A 248 43.14 -19.85 -24.92
C VAL A 248 41.70 -19.35 -25.11
N VAL A 249 41.21 -19.28 -26.35
CA VAL A 249 39.82 -18.93 -26.66
C VAL A 249 38.83 -20.02 -26.20
N LYS A 250 39.18 -21.31 -26.35
CA LYS A 250 38.34 -22.45 -25.90
C LYS A 250 38.25 -22.58 -24.38
N VAL A 251 39.33 -22.28 -23.65
CA VAL A 251 39.28 -22.21 -22.17
C VAL A 251 38.37 -21.06 -21.71
N PHE A 252 38.33 -19.95 -22.45
CA PHE A 252 37.51 -18.78 -22.15
C PHE A 252 36.00 -19.02 -22.33
N GLU A 253 35.56 -19.80 -23.33
CA GLU A 253 34.15 -20.18 -23.47
C GLU A 253 33.65 -21.01 -22.27
N ASN A 254 34.52 -21.84 -21.69
CA ASN A 254 34.18 -22.69 -20.54
C ASN A 254 34.22 -21.95 -19.18
N VAL A 255 34.94 -20.83 -19.07
CA VAL A 255 35.01 -20.04 -17.81
C VAL A 255 33.98 -18.89 -17.81
N ALA A 256 33.53 -18.43 -18.99
CA ALA A 256 32.53 -17.37 -19.12
C ALA A 256 31.07 -17.86 -18.97
N THR A 257 30.82 -19.17 -18.88
CA THR A 257 29.50 -19.74 -18.60
C THR A 257 29.23 -19.78 -17.09
N THR A 258 29.20 -18.62 -16.44
CA THR A 258 28.47 -18.52 -15.17
C THR A 258 26.98 -18.58 -15.49
N GLU A 259 26.36 -19.72 -15.20
CA GLU A 259 24.92 -19.96 -15.30
C GLU A 259 24.12 -18.77 -14.74
N ASP A 260 23.42 -18.06 -15.62
CA ASP A 260 22.49 -16.98 -15.26
C ASP A 260 21.21 -17.62 -14.69
N TYR A 261 21.26 -18.03 -13.42
CA TYR A 261 20.11 -18.53 -12.65
C TYR A 261 19.18 -17.39 -12.19
N SER A 262 18.77 -16.50 -13.11
CA SER A 262 17.79 -15.44 -12.80
C SER A 262 16.82 -15.11 -13.95
N SER A 263 16.60 -16.04 -14.88
CA SER A 263 15.61 -15.91 -15.95
C SER A 263 14.43 -16.88 -15.81
N GLN A 264 13.91 -17.08 -14.60
CA GLN A 264 12.52 -17.57 -14.45
C GLN A 264 11.56 -16.39 -14.36
N VAL A 265 11.36 -15.73 -15.50
CA VAL A 265 10.14 -14.95 -15.73
C VAL A 265 9.02 -15.96 -15.95
N VAL A 266 8.37 -16.36 -14.87
CA VAL A 266 7.11 -17.09 -14.99
C VAL A 266 6.06 -16.07 -15.41
N GLN A 267 5.67 -16.11 -16.68
CA GLN A 267 4.44 -15.47 -17.13
C GLN A 267 3.25 -16.16 -16.45
N TRP A 268 2.49 -15.38 -15.69
CA TRP A 268 1.08 -15.63 -15.38
C TRP A 268 0.33 -14.30 -15.56
#